data_AF-A0A5B7HJF0-F1
#
_entry.id   AF-A0A5B7HJF0-F1
#
_cell.length_a   1.000
_cell.length_b   1.000
_cell.length_c   1.000
_cell.angle_alpha   90.00
_cell.angle_beta   90.00
_cell.angle_gamma   90.00
#
_symmetry.space_group_name_H-M   'P 1'
#
loop_
_entity.id
_entity.type
_entity.pdbx_description
1 polymer ?
#
loop_
_entity_poly.entity_id
_entity_poly.type
_entity_poly.pdbx_seq_one_letter_code
_entity_poly.pdbx_strand_id
1 'polypeptide(L)'
;MLTRYVPSNALAALQTIPRKSGCFTKHPVPWLNAACTNAVREKRAAFSRLRRHRGDPQCLDAFRRCRARARHILKEASLCLIY
;
A
#
# COMPACT_ATOMS: atom_id res chain seq x y z
N MET A 1 -30.95 4.19 -15.77
CA MET A 1 -29.84 5.12 -16.07
C MET A 1 -30.01 6.36 -15.19
N LEU A 2 -29.21 6.50 -14.12
CA LEU A 2 -29.27 7.67 -13.22
C LEU A 2 -28.32 8.75 -13.74
N THR A 3 -28.85 9.79 -14.39
CA THR A 3 -28.10 10.99 -14.75
C THR A 3 -27.88 11.81 -13.48
N ARG A 4 -26.63 11.93 -13.04
CA ARG A 4 -26.25 12.79 -11.91
C ARG A 4 -26.46 14.24 -12.34
N TYR A 5 -27.43 14.91 -11.73
CA TYR A 5 -27.54 16.37 -11.79
C TYR A 5 -26.33 16.97 -11.06
N VAL A 6 -25.46 17.66 -11.80
CA VAL A 6 -24.34 18.41 -11.24
C VAL A 6 -24.72 19.90 -11.28
N PRO A 7 -24.93 20.56 -10.13
CA PRO A 7 -25.33 21.97 -10.12
C PRO A 7 -24.22 22.85 -10.73
N SER A 8 -24.62 23.85 -11.51
CA SER A 8 -23.74 24.75 -12.30
C SER A 8 -22.58 25.36 -11.49
N ASN A 9 -22.80 25.57 -10.19
CA ASN A 9 -21.81 26.12 -9.25
C ASN A 9 -20.57 25.22 -9.07
N ALA A 10 -20.70 23.91 -9.26
CA ALA A 10 -19.60 22.96 -9.13
C ALA A 10 -18.63 23.02 -10.32
N LEU A 11 -19.12 23.35 -11.52
CA LEU A 11 -18.28 23.54 -12.70
C LEU A 11 -17.45 24.84 -12.58
N ALA A 12 -18.06 25.90 -12.07
CA ALA A 12 -17.36 27.17 -11.81
C ALA A 12 -16.24 27.01 -10.76
N ALA A 13 -16.48 26.24 -9.70
CA ALA A 13 -15.47 25.95 -8.66
C ALA A 13 -14.27 25.13 -9.19
N LEU A 14 -14.49 24.27 -10.20
CA LEU A 14 -13.42 23.50 -10.84
C LEU A 14 -12.53 24.34 -11.77
N GLN A 15 -13.05 25.45 -12.30
CA GLN A 15 -12.31 26.35 -13.17
C GLN A 15 -11.50 27.40 -12.40
N THR A 16 -11.98 27.83 -11.23
CA THR A 16 -11.34 28.91 -10.44
C THR A 16 -10.21 28.42 -9.54
N ILE A 17 -10.20 27.15 -9.16
CA ILE A 17 -9.14 26.55 -8.35
C ILE A 17 -8.21 25.77 -9.27
N PRO A 18 -7.05 26.32 -9.67
CA PRO A 18 -6.04 25.52 -10.33
C PRO A 18 -5.69 24.35 -9.41
N ARG A 19 -5.95 23.12 -9.86
CA ARG A 19 -5.59 21.89 -9.16
C ARG A 19 -4.07 21.80 -9.05
N LYS A 20 -3.48 22.47 -8.05
CA LYS A 20 -2.04 22.45 -7.73
C LYS A 20 -1.56 21.10 -7.20
N SER A 21 -2.44 20.10 -7.07
CA SER A 21 -2.03 18.71 -6.96
C SER A 21 -1.54 18.23 -8.32
N GLY A 22 -0.38 18.72 -8.77
CA GLY A 22 0.36 18.10 -9.86
C GLY A 22 0.49 16.62 -9.56
N CYS A 23 0.37 15.78 -10.59
CA CYS A 23 0.50 14.33 -10.47
C CYS A 23 1.75 14.03 -9.65
N PHE A 24 1.58 13.57 -8.41
CA PHE A 24 2.68 13.18 -7.57
C PHE A 24 3.19 11.86 -8.17
N THR A 25 4.09 11.95 -9.13
CA THR A 25 4.87 10.82 -9.57
C THR A 25 5.64 10.39 -8.34
N LYS A 26 5.18 9.30 -7.70
CA LYS A 26 5.92 8.69 -6.61
C LYS A 26 7.26 8.31 -7.21
N HIS A 27 8.29 9.11 -6.98
CA HIS A 27 9.64 8.72 -7.30
C HIS A 27 9.88 7.43 -6.51
N PRO A 28 10.09 6.29 -7.20
CA PRO A 28 10.50 5.09 -6.49
C PRO A 28 11.81 5.47 -5.82
N VAL A 29 11.79 5.44 -4.50
CA VAL A 29 12.98 5.73 -3.73
C VAL A 29 14.05 4.74 -4.19
N PRO A 30 15.27 5.16 -4.59
CA PRO A 30 16.21 4.31 -5.33
C PRO A 30 16.57 3.00 -4.64
N TRP A 31 16.54 2.96 -3.30
CA TRP A 31 16.79 1.76 -2.50
C TRP A 31 15.55 0.90 -2.25
N LEU A 32 14.36 1.38 -2.62
CA LEU A 32 13.11 0.63 -2.52
C LEU A 32 12.99 -0.33 -3.70
N ASN A 33 13.80 -1.37 -3.66
CA ASN A 33 13.78 -2.51 -4.57
C ASN A 33 12.34 -3.09 -4.67
N ALA A 34 11.93 -3.50 -5.88
CA ALA A 34 10.69 -4.25 -6.11
C ALA A 34 10.53 -5.46 -5.16
N ALA A 35 11.63 -6.08 -4.74
CA ALA A 35 11.64 -7.13 -3.71
C ALA A 35 11.16 -6.62 -2.35
N CYS A 36 11.55 -5.42 -1.92
CA CYS A 36 11.10 -4.82 -0.68
C CYS A 36 9.60 -4.50 -0.71
N THR A 37 9.11 -3.94 -1.82
CA THR A 37 7.69 -3.62 -1.97
C THR A 37 6.83 -4.88 -2.02
N ASN A 38 7.27 -5.91 -2.74
CA ASN A 38 6.61 -7.21 -2.77
C ASN A 38 6.59 -7.89 -1.40
N ALA A 39 7.72 -7.89 -0.68
CA ALA A 39 7.80 -8.48 0.65
C ALA A 39 6.86 -7.81 1.67
N VAL A 40 6.75 -6.47 1.63
CA VAL A 40 5.79 -5.74 2.47
C VAL A 40 4.35 -6.05 2.08
N ARG A 41 4.06 -6.15 0.77
CA ARG A 41 2.72 -6.51 0.26
C ARG A 41 2.31 -7.91 0.71
N GLU A 42 3.20 -8.88 0.61
CA GLU A 42 2.99 -10.26 1.07
C GLU A 42 2.78 -10.35 2.58
N LYS A 43 3.62 -9.67 3.39
CA LYS A 43 3.43 -9.56 4.85
C LYS A 43 2.04 -9.04 5.19
N ARG A 44 1.56 -7.99 4.51
CA ARG A 44 0.23 -7.40 4.73
C ARG A 44 -0.90 -8.34 4.31
N ALA A 45 -0.75 -9.04 3.19
CA ALA A 45 -1.73 -10.04 2.73
C ALA A 45 -1.85 -11.21 3.71
N ALA A 46 -0.71 -11.75 4.17
CA ALA A 46 -0.68 -12.81 5.18
C ALA A 46 -1.29 -12.37 6.51
N PHE A 47 -1.00 -11.13 6.96
CA PHE A 47 -1.65 -10.57 8.15
C PHE A 47 -3.16 -10.44 7.99
N SER A 48 -3.62 -10.02 6.82
CA SER A 48 -5.05 -9.91 6.53
C SER A 48 -5.75 -11.27 6.56
N ARG A 49 -5.10 -12.33 6.07
CA ARG A 49 -5.60 -13.71 6.15
C ARG A 49 -5.64 -14.20 7.59
N LEU A 50 -4.57 -14.04 8.35
CA LEU A 50 -4.51 -14.38 9.78
C LEU A 50 -5.60 -13.66 10.59
N ARG A 51 -5.86 -12.38 10.27
CA ARG A 51 -6.90 -11.59 10.93
C ARG A 51 -8.30 -12.11 10.64
N ARG A 52 -8.55 -12.63 9.43
CA ARG A 52 -9.85 -13.21 9.01
C ARG A 52 -10.07 -14.61 9.58
N HIS A 53 -9.02 -15.44 9.61
CA HIS A 53 -9.08 -16.82 10.08
C HIS A 53 -8.34 -16.97 11.41
N ARG A 54 -8.83 -16.25 12.43
CA ARG A 54 -8.25 -16.33 13.77
C ARG A 54 -8.39 -17.76 14.30
N GLY A 55 -7.27 -18.37 14.67
CA GLY A 55 -7.23 -19.73 15.20
C GLY A 55 -6.75 -20.79 14.22
N ASP A 56 -6.62 -20.48 12.92
CA ASP A 56 -5.98 -21.40 11.97
C ASP A 56 -4.45 -21.36 12.13
N PRO A 57 -3.81 -22.46 12.58
CA PRO A 57 -2.36 -22.53 12.73
C PRO A 57 -1.62 -22.35 11.40
N GLN A 58 -2.21 -22.74 10.26
CA GLN A 58 -1.58 -22.57 8.96
C GLN A 58 -1.46 -21.09 8.59
N CYS A 59 -2.51 -20.29 8.84
CA CYS A 59 -2.47 -18.84 8.67
C CYS A 59 -1.42 -18.17 9.57
N LEU A 60 -1.24 -18.66 10.81
CA LEU A 60 -0.24 -18.14 11.74
C LEU A 60 1.18 -18.43 11.24
N ASP A 61 1.45 -19.66 10.81
CA ASP A 61 2.76 -20.05 10.31
C ASP A 61 3.10 -19.39 8.97
N ALA A 62 2.14 -19.26 8.07
CA ALA A 62 2.30 -18.51 6.83
C ALA A 62 2.68 -17.04 7.12
N PHE A 63 2.00 -16.40 8.07
CA PHE A 63 2.34 -15.03 8.48
C PHE A 63 3.74 -14.94 9.08
N ARG A 64 4.12 -15.87 9.97
CA ARG A 64 5.48 -15.92 10.56
C ARG A 64 6.56 -16.04 9.50
N ARG A 65 6.38 -16.93 8.52
CA ARG A 65 7.30 -17.11 7.38
C ARG A 65 7.43 -15.83 6.54
N CYS A 66 6.30 -15.23 6.14
CA CYS A 66 6.31 -13.97 5.39
C CYS A 66 6.99 -12.85 6.19
N ARG A 67 6.76 -12.75 7.50
CA ARG A 67 7.39 -11.74 8.36
C ARG A 67 8.90 -11.92 8.43
N ALA A 68 9.39 -13.15 8.60
CA ALA A 68 10.83 -13.44 8.61
C ALA A 68 11.49 -13.08 7.28
N ARG A 69 10.89 -13.49 6.15
CA ARG A 69 11.37 -13.16 4.80
C ARG A 69 11.40 -11.64 4.57
N ALA A 70 10.35 -10.92 4.94
CA ALA A 70 10.32 -9.47 4.79
C ALA A 70 11.40 -8.77 5.62
N ARG A 71 11.65 -9.23 6.86
CA ARG A 71 12.73 -8.70 7.70
C ARG A 71 14.10 -8.93 7.07
N HIS A 72 14.34 -10.12 6.51
CA HIS A 72 15.59 -10.42 5.81
C HIS A 72 15.80 -9.48 4.62
N ILE A 73 14.81 -9.39 3.72
CA ILE A 73 14.90 -8.54 2.52
C ILE A 73 15.11 -7.06 2.89
N LEU A 74 14.42 -6.56 3.92
CA LEU A 74 14.60 -5.19 4.40
C LEU A 74 15.98 -4.97 5.04
N LYS A 75 16.50 -5.96 5.76
CA LYS A 75 17.86 -5.92 6.32
C LYS A 75 18.92 -5.88 5.22
N GLU A 76 18.80 -6.74 4.21
CA GLU A 76 19.69 -6.75 3.03
C GLU A 76 19.66 -5.42 2.27
N ALA A 77 18.48 -4.80 2.17
CA ALA A 77 18.31 -3.49 1.55
C ALA A 77 18.79 -2.32 2.42
N SER A 78 19.43 -2.57 3.57
CA SER A 78 19.83 -1.55 4.56
C SER A 78 18.67 -0.65 5.04
N LEU A 79 17.43 -1.12 4.87
CA LEU A 79 16.21 -0.46 5.32
C LEU A 79 15.99 -0.82 6.79
N CYS A 80 16.76 -0.19 7.67
CA CYS A 80 16.59 -0.32 9.11
C CYS A 80 15.25 0.32 9.56
N LEU A 81 14.28 -0.53 9.90
CA LEU A 81 13.34 -0.37 11.02
C LEU A 81 12.40 0.85 11.05
N ILE A 82 11.47 1.01 10.09
CA ILE A 82 10.26 1.87 10.29
C ILE A 82 8.93 1.19 9.84
N TYR A 83 8.88 -0.10 9.45
CA TYR A 83 7.66 -0.76 8.92
C TYR A 83 7.24 -2.10 9.56
#